data_AF-A0A3N6ME15-F1
#
_entry.id   AF-A0A3N6ME15-F1
#
_cell.length_a   1.000
_cell.length_b   1.000
_cell.length_c   1.000
_cell.angle_alpha   90.00
_cell.angle_beta   90.00
_cell.angle_gamma   90.00
#
_symmetry.space_group_name_H-M   'P 1'
#
loop_
_entity.id
_entity.type
_entity.pdbx_description
1 polymer ?
#
loop_
_entity_poly.entity_id
_entity_poly.type
_entity_poly.pdbx_seq_one_letter_code
_entity_poly.pdbx_strand_id
1 'polypeptide(L)'
;MAPAIVHFLVGASLVVLLAMPLALRDGHHGRHLWLVAIGGLWGLFPDVHYVTPVLESELTALHDSQWANLFAFHYALDQPPIATRPLEATAASILLFLVAIGIFTGASVVTGRIRSSADRRAPVPTATRIVATGYAIAVAGIVAGVAAGLVFISVDGIEPMSTLVGAESARVGWLVLFALCLAGSAAFAALVFAVTAVTGSRPLPSSLLSGLLFGTVVWVGATVAVPIWMHVVLGDARPIPYVHRTGLVALGTVVVLLAIVYPLGYRMAAGSTVG
;
A
#
# COMPACT_ATOMS: atom_id res chain seq x y z
N MET A 1 -0.98 -16.55 18.90
CA MET A 1 -1.47 -15.18 18.67
C MET A 1 -0.30 -14.24 18.59
N ALA A 2 -0.41 -13.20 17.77
CA ALA A 2 0.57 -12.16 17.68
C ALA A 2 0.54 -11.30 18.97
N PRO A 3 1.65 -10.62 19.32
CA PRO A 3 1.65 -9.71 20.45
C PRO A 3 0.66 -8.56 20.27
N ALA A 4 -0.05 -8.13 21.32
CA ALA A 4 -0.97 -6.99 21.30
C ALA A 4 -0.37 -5.72 20.65
N ILE A 5 0.93 -5.47 20.88
CA ILE A 5 1.63 -4.33 20.26
C ILE A 5 1.63 -4.38 18.72
N VAL A 6 1.64 -5.57 18.11
CA VAL A 6 1.53 -5.73 16.65
C VAL A 6 0.17 -5.23 16.17
N HIS A 7 -0.92 -5.69 16.79
CA HIS A 7 -2.28 -5.28 16.42
C HIS A 7 -2.47 -3.76 16.60
N PHE A 8 -1.99 -3.21 17.72
CA PHE A 8 -2.03 -1.76 17.98
C PHE A 8 -1.27 -0.98 16.89
N LEU A 9 -0.02 -1.36 16.58
CA LEU A 9 0.80 -0.61 15.64
C LEU A 9 0.31 -0.74 14.20
N VAL A 10 -0.20 -1.90 13.78
CA VAL A 10 -0.80 -2.07 12.46
C VAL A 10 -2.07 -1.22 12.34
N GLY A 11 -2.96 -1.26 13.33
CA GLY A 11 -4.17 -0.43 13.35
C GLY A 11 -3.86 1.07 13.34
N ALA A 12 -2.92 1.51 14.16
CA ALA A 12 -2.47 2.90 14.19
C ALA A 12 -1.89 3.35 12.83
N SER A 13 -1.05 2.52 12.20
CA SER A 13 -0.45 2.81 10.90
C SER A 13 -1.51 2.98 9.81
N LEU A 14 -2.49 2.07 9.76
CA LEU A 14 -3.57 2.11 8.78
C LEU A 14 -4.41 3.39 8.93
N VAL A 15 -4.84 3.73 10.14
CA VAL A 15 -5.64 4.94 10.37
C VAL A 15 -4.85 6.20 10.09
N VAL A 16 -3.58 6.29 10.49
CA VAL A 16 -2.72 7.45 10.18
C VAL A 16 -2.63 7.67 8.67
N LEU A 17 -2.36 6.61 7.90
CA LEU A 17 -2.24 6.72 6.44
C LEU A 17 -3.57 7.08 5.78
N LEU A 18 -4.66 6.40 6.16
CA LEU A 18 -5.98 6.62 5.56
C LEU A 18 -6.56 8.00 5.91
N ALA A 19 -6.35 8.47 7.15
CA ALA A 19 -6.85 9.77 7.59
C ALA A 19 -5.95 10.94 7.17
N MET A 20 -4.73 10.67 6.69
CA MET A 20 -3.75 11.70 6.34
C MET A 20 -4.32 12.77 5.39
N PRO A 21 -5.00 12.45 4.29
CA PRO A 21 -5.51 13.47 3.38
C PRO A 21 -6.49 14.44 4.05
N LEU A 22 -7.35 13.90 4.92
CA LEU A 22 -8.33 14.69 5.67
C LEU A 22 -7.63 15.56 6.73
N ALA A 23 -6.69 14.98 7.47
CA ALA A 23 -5.92 15.69 8.49
C ALA A 23 -5.12 16.86 7.92
N LEU A 24 -4.50 16.66 6.75
CA LEU A 24 -3.73 17.70 6.05
C LEU A 24 -4.62 18.81 5.48
N ARG A 25 -5.80 18.46 4.97
CA ARG A 25 -6.77 19.42 4.43
C ARG A 25 -7.20 20.43 5.50
N ASP A 26 -7.66 19.94 6.63
CA ASP A 26 -8.23 20.80 7.67
C ASP A 26 -7.12 21.49 8.51
N GLY A 27 -5.87 21.03 8.38
CA GLY A 27 -4.70 21.57 9.07
C GLY A 27 -4.75 21.41 10.59
N HIS A 28 -5.37 20.34 11.05
CA HIS A 28 -5.39 19.96 12.45
C HIS A 28 -4.12 19.19 12.83
N HIS A 29 -3.00 19.91 12.90
CA HIS A 29 -1.66 19.35 13.16
C HIS A 29 -1.54 18.63 14.53
N GLY A 30 -2.44 18.93 15.48
CA GLY A 30 -2.47 18.30 16.81
C GLY A 30 -3.25 16.97 16.90
N ARG A 31 -3.87 16.49 15.82
CA ARG A 31 -4.70 15.27 15.87
C ARG A 31 -3.94 13.97 15.64
N HIS A 32 -2.64 14.01 15.36
CA HIS A 32 -1.86 12.81 15.08
C HIS A 32 -1.89 11.81 16.23
N LEU A 33 -1.77 12.25 17.49
CA LEU A 33 -1.89 11.38 18.66
C LEU A 33 -3.27 10.73 18.77
N TRP A 34 -4.33 11.46 18.45
CA TRP A 34 -5.69 10.91 18.41
C TRP A 34 -5.86 9.88 17.30
N LEU A 35 -5.31 10.13 16.11
CA LEU A 35 -5.35 9.16 15.00
C LEU A 35 -4.61 7.87 15.36
N VAL A 36 -3.44 7.99 15.99
CA VAL A 36 -2.67 6.85 16.49
C VAL A 36 -3.47 6.08 17.55
N ALA A 37 -4.02 6.78 18.55
CA ALA A 37 -4.79 6.16 19.61
C ALA A 37 -6.05 5.46 19.10
N ILE A 38 -6.83 6.13 18.25
CA ILE A 38 -8.06 5.56 17.65
C ILE A 38 -7.70 4.34 16.80
N GLY A 39 -6.69 4.43 15.93
CA GLY A 39 -6.29 3.32 15.08
C GLY A 39 -5.73 2.14 15.87
N GLY A 40 -4.93 2.40 16.90
CA GLY A 40 -4.37 1.35 17.73
C GLY A 40 -5.42 0.66 18.60
N LEU A 41 -6.34 1.42 19.22
CA LEU A 41 -7.47 0.86 19.96
C LEU A 41 -8.42 0.08 19.05
N TRP A 42 -8.65 0.56 17.82
CA TRP A 42 -9.41 -0.19 16.81
C TRP A 42 -8.74 -1.52 16.47
N GLY A 43 -7.42 -1.56 16.27
CA GLY A 43 -6.69 -2.81 16.03
C GLY A 43 -6.72 -3.79 17.21
N LEU A 44 -6.74 -3.28 18.45
CA LEU A 44 -6.85 -4.06 19.69
C LEU A 44 -8.27 -4.48 20.04
N PHE A 45 -9.31 -4.03 19.32
CA PHE A 45 -10.69 -4.27 19.74
C PHE A 45 -11.02 -5.77 19.94
N PRO A 46 -10.57 -6.71 19.10
CA PRO A 46 -10.78 -8.13 19.35
C PRO A 46 -10.09 -8.68 20.62
N ASP A 47 -9.01 -8.05 21.09
CA ASP A 47 -8.30 -8.44 22.33
C ASP A 47 -9.08 -8.12 23.61
N VAL A 48 -10.20 -7.40 23.51
CA VAL A 48 -11.01 -7.03 24.68
C VAL A 48 -11.49 -8.28 25.45
N HIS A 49 -11.66 -9.42 24.77
CA HIS A 49 -12.03 -10.69 25.41
C HIS A 49 -11.06 -11.13 26.52
N TYR A 50 -9.80 -10.68 26.48
CA TYR A 50 -8.82 -10.98 27.54
C TYR A 50 -9.02 -10.19 28.84
N VAL A 51 -9.76 -9.09 28.81
CA VAL A 51 -9.83 -8.13 29.92
C VAL A 51 -11.22 -7.91 30.49
N THR A 52 -12.27 -8.45 29.87
CA THR A 52 -13.66 -8.34 30.35
C THR A 52 -14.31 -9.71 30.50
N PRO A 53 -15.03 -9.96 31.61
CA PRO A 53 -15.85 -11.18 31.76
C PRO A 53 -17.23 -11.05 31.09
N VAL A 54 -17.57 -9.88 30.55
CA VAL A 54 -18.88 -9.61 29.94
C VAL A 54 -18.84 -10.03 28.46
N LEU A 55 -19.79 -10.88 28.04
CA LEU A 55 -19.88 -11.42 26.66
C LEU A 55 -18.62 -12.19 26.23
N GLU A 56 -17.98 -12.92 27.16
CA GLU A 56 -16.73 -13.65 26.91
C GLU A 56 -16.85 -14.59 25.69
N SER A 57 -17.90 -15.40 25.63
CA SER A 57 -18.14 -16.33 24.51
C SER A 57 -18.27 -15.63 23.17
N GLU A 58 -18.99 -14.51 23.11
CA GLU A 58 -19.23 -13.75 21.90
C GLU A 58 -17.98 -12.99 21.45
N LEU A 59 -17.22 -12.44 22.39
CA LEU A 59 -15.97 -11.73 22.10
C LEU A 59 -14.87 -12.70 21.64
N THR A 60 -14.74 -13.87 22.25
CA THR A 60 -13.84 -14.93 21.76
C THR A 60 -14.28 -15.43 20.39
N ALA A 61 -15.58 -15.65 20.16
CA ALA A 61 -16.09 -16.04 18.85
C ALA A 61 -15.82 -14.97 17.78
N LEU A 62 -15.91 -13.68 18.12
CA LEU A 62 -15.52 -12.60 17.22
C LEU A 62 -14.02 -12.64 16.92
N HIS A 63 -13.19 -12.72 17.97
CA HIS A 63 -11.73 -12.77 17.88
C HIS A 63 -11.23 -13.88 16.96
N ASP A 64 -11.77 -15.09 17.13
CA ASP A 64 -11.36 -16.28 16.37
C ASP A 64 -12.00 -16.35 14.96
N SER A 65 -12.81 -15.37 14.57
CA SER A 65 -13.48 -15.34 13.28
C SER A 65 -12.74 -14.48 12.26
N GLN A 66 -13.02 -14.72 10.97
CA GLN A 66 -12.54 -13.89 9.88
C GLN A 66 -13.04 -12.42 9.96
N TRP A 67 -14.12 -12.15 10.71
CA TRP A 67 -14.62 -10.79 10.93
C TRP A 67 -13.65 -9.95 11.74
N ALA A 68 -12.79 -10.55 12.57
CA ALA A 68 -11.74 -9.81 13.27
C ALA A 68 -10.75 -9.14 12.30
N ASN A 69 -10.67 -9.56 11.02
CA ASN A 69 -9.87 -8.85 10.01
C ASN A 69 -10.32 -7.42 9.75
N LEU A 70 -11.58 -7.07 10.06
CA LEU A 70 -12.06 -5.70 10.01
C LEU A 70 -11.38 -4.79 11.04
N PHE A 71 -10.63 -5.34 12.00
CA PHE A 71 -9.88 -4.62 13.02
C PHE A 71 -8.39 -4.74 12.72
N ALA A 72 -7.95 -4.06 11.66
CA ALA A 72 -6.55 -4.05 11.25
C ALA A 72 -5.96 -5.44 10.93
N PHE A 73 -6.72 -6.30 10.23
CA PHE A 73 -6.29 -7.65 9.85
C PHE A 73 -5.98 -8.56 11.06
N HIS A 74 -6.68 -8.36 12.17
CA HIS A 74 -6.41 -9.05 13.44
C HIS A 74 -6.29 -10.58 13.29
N TYR A 75 -7.33 -11.23 12.75
CA TYR A 75 -7.33 -12.68 12.54
C TYR A 75 -6.15 -13.17 11.67
N ALA A 76 -5.80 -12.43 10.62
CA ALA A 76 -4.68 -12.77 9.74
C ALA A 76 -3.33 -12.66 10.44
N LEU A 77 -3.14 -11.65 11.30
CA LEU A 77 -1.93 -11.49 12.12
C LEU A 77 -1.77 -12.65 13.12
N ASP A 78 -2.87 -13.26 13.53
CA ASP A 78 -2.89 -14.40 14.44
C ASP A 78 -2.69 -15.76 13.79
N GLN A 79 -2.67 -15.83 12.47
CA GLN A 79 -2.43 -17.10 11.79
C GLN A 79 -0.98 -17.57 11.94
N PRO A 80 -0.73 -18.90 11.89
CA PRO A 80 0.60 -19.48 12.07
C PRO A 80 1.74 -18.83 11.27
N PRO A 81 1.55 -18.37 10.01
CA PRO A 81 2.62 -17.72 9.26
C PRO A 81 3.21 -16.46 9.93
N ILE A 82 2.44 -15.78 10.78
CA ILE A 82 2.85 -14.54 11.47
C ILE A 82 2.99 -14.80 12.98
N ALA A 83 2.02 -15.46 13.61
CA ALA A 83 2.00 -15.68 15.06
C ALA A 83 3.16 -16.55 15.58
N THR A 84 3.74 -17.41 14.75
CA THR A 84 4.92 -18.22 15.13
C THR A 84 6.24 -17.45 15.06
N ARG A 85 6.21 -16.17 14.64
CA ARG A 85 7.37 -15.30 14.40
C ARG A 85 7.21 -13.95 15.11
N PRO A 86 7.07 -13.93 16.45
CA PRO A 86 6.67 -12.74 17.19
C PRO A 86 7.68 -11.60 17.10
N LEU A 87 8.98 -11.90 17.05
CA LEU A 87 10.03 -10.88 16.91
C LEU A 87 9.97 -10.20 15.55
N GLU A 88 9.83 -10.98 14.46
CA GLU A 88 9.70 -10.40 13.12
C GLU A 88 8.41 -9.62 12.94
N ALA A 89 7.29 -10.13 13.45
CA ALA A 89 6.01 -9.42 13.42
C ALA A 89 6.09 -8.09 14.18
N THR A 90 6.70 -8.09 15.36
CA THR A 90 6.93 -6.87 16.16
C THR A 90 7.80 -5.88 15.42
N ALA A 91 8.97 -6.30 14.92
CA ALA A 91 9.88 -5.44 14.17
C ALA A 91 9.22 -4.86 12.91
N ALA A 92 8.47 -5.67 12.17
CA ALA A 92 7.73 -5.22 10.98
C ALA A 92 6.64 -4.20 11.32
N SER A 93 5.89 -4.41 12.39
CA SER A 93 4.84 -3.47 12.84
C SER A 93 5.41 -2.13 13.31
N ILE A 94 6.56 -2.14 14.00
CA ILE A 94 7.29 -0.92 14.38
C ILE A 94 7.76 -0.18 13.13
N LEU A 95 8.40 -0.88 12.19
CA LEU A 95 8.88 -0.28 10.95
C LEU A 95 7.73 0.33 10.14
N LEU A 96 6.62 -0.40 10.00
CA LEU A 96 5.41 0.08 9.34
C LEU A 96 4.89 1.37 9.99
N PHE A 97 4.82 1.39 11.32
CA PHE A 97 4.38 2.56 12.08
C PHE A 97 5.31 3.77 11.93
N LEU A 98 6.63 3.55 12.00
CA LEU A 98 7.63 4.60 11.78
C LEU A 98 7.52 5.20 10.37
N VAL A 99 7.33 4.35 9.36
CA VAL A 99 7.10 4.81 7.97
C VAL A 99 5.80 5.61 7.88
N ALA A 100 4.71 5.12 8.45
CA ALA A 100 3.41 5.80 8.44
C ALA A 100 3.47 7.20 9.09
N ILE A 101 4.06 7.29 10.29
CA ILE A 101 4.23 8.57 11.00
C ILE A 101 5.24 9.48 10.29
N GLY A 102 6.31 8.93 9.71
CA GLY A 102 7.27 9.69 8.93
C GLY A 102 6.63 10.36 7.71
N ILE A 103 5.81 9.61 6.96
CA ILE A 103 5.02 10.13 5.83
C ILE A 103 4.06 11.22 6.31
N PHE A 104 3.27 10.96 7.36
CA PHE A 104 2.30 11.91 7.90
C PHE A 104 2.96 13.21 8.38
N THR A 105 4.08 13.09 9.11
CA THR A 105 4.81 14.22 9.67
C THR A 105 5.46 15.04 8.56
N GLY A 106 6.14 14.38 7.61
CA GLY A 106 6.73 15.04 6.46
C GLY A 106 5.70 15.81 5.65
N ALA A 107 4.54 15.19 5.39
CA ALA A 107 3.44 15.84 4.69
C ALA A 107 2.90 17.05 5.49
N SER A 108 2.72 16.91 6.81
CA SER A 108 2.25 17.98 7.68
C SER A 108 3.20 19.17 7.71
N VAL A 109 4.51 18.94 7.80
CA VAL A 109 5.53 20.01 7.77
C VAL A 109 5.50 20.77 6.44
N VAL A 110 5.42 20.06 5.32
CA VAL A 110 5.35 20.69 4.00
C VAL A 110 4.08 21.53 3.86
N THR A 111 2.92 20.99 4.24
CA THR A 111 1.64 21.71 4.17
C THR A 111 1.59 22.91 5.12
N GLY A 112 2.16 22.81 6.32
CA GLY A 112 2.22 23.90 7.29
C GLY A 112 3.03 25.10 6.78
N ARG A 113 4.23 24.85 6.22
CA ARG A 113 5.08 25.90 5.62
C ARG A 113 4.39 26.63 4.46
N ILE A 114 3.64 25.88 3.65
CA ILE A 114 2.88 26.45 2.54
C ILE A 114 1.77 27.37 3.04
N ARG A 115 1.06 26.96 4.09
CA ARG A 115 -0.03 27.75 4.67
C ARG A 115 0.48 29.04 5.33
N SER A 116 1.65 29.03 5.96
CA SER A 116 2.25 30.23 6.55
C SER A 116 2.74 31.24 5.51
N SER A 117 3.13 30.79 4.31
CA SER A 117 3.64 31.64 3.23
C SER A 117 2.55 32.09 2.25
N ALA A 118 1.32 31.57 2.36
CA ALA A 118 0.26 31.81 1.39
C ALA A 118 -0.42 33.17 1.61
N ASP A 119 0.07 34.17 0.89
CA ASP A 119 -0.78 35.23 0.36
C ASP A 119 -1.82 34.61 -0.60
N ARG A 120 -3.10 34.97 -0.48
CA ARG A 120 -4.27 34.16 -0.94
C ARG A 120 -4.42 33.96 -2.46
N ARG A 121 -3.46 34.36 -3.29
CA ARG A 121 -3.54 34.30 -4.77
C ARG A 121 -2.45 33.49 -5.46
N ALA A 122 -1.50 32.91 -4.73
CA ALA A 122 -0.41 32.16 -5.36
C ALA A 122 -0.89 30.79 -5.90
N PRO A 123 -0.39 30.34 -7.07
CA PRO A 123 -0.67 29.00 -7.60
C PRO A 123 -0.26 27.90 -6.60
N VAL A 124 -0.93 26.75 -6.66
CA VAL A 124 -0.65 25.60 -5.78
C VAL A 124 0.85 25.27 -5.83
N PRO A 125 1.57 25.34 -4.70
CA PRO A 125 3.02 25.16 -4.71
C PRO A 125 3.41 23.77 -5.20
N THR A 126 4.51 23.70 -5.97
CA THR A 126 5.10 22.45 -6.47
C THR A 126 5.29 21.41 -5.36
N ALA A 127 5.63 21.87 -4.15
CA ALA A 127 5.78 21.01 -2.98
C ALA A 127 4.49 20.27 -2.58
N THR A 128 3.31 20.90 -2.63
CA THR A 128 2.02 20.21 -2.38
C THR A 128 1.77 19.12 -3.40
N ARG A 129 2.07 19.38 -4.68
CA ARG A 129 1.92 18.38 -5.75
C ARG A 129 2.85 17.19 -5.53
N ILE A 130 4.11 17.45 -5.19
CA ILE A 130 5.08 16.39 -4.89
C ILE A 130 4.60 15.51 -3.73
N VAL A 131 4.11 16.12 -2.64
CA VAL A 131 3.60 15.38 -1.48
C VAL A 131 2.34 14.58 -1.84
N ALA A 132 1.38 15.19 -2.55
CA ALA A 132 0.16 14.51 -2.97
C ALA A 132 0.45 13.34 -3.93
N THR A 133 1.36 13.53 -4.88
CA THR A 133 1.81 12.47 -5.80
C THR A 133 2.54 11.37 -5.04
N GLY A 134 3.47 11.71 -4.15
CA GLY A 134 4.21 10.74 -3.35
C GLY A 134 3.30 9.88 -2.48
N TYR A 135 2.32 10.51 -1.82
CA TYR A 135 1.28 9.80 -1.07
C TYR A 135 0.45 8.88 -1.97
N ALA A 136 -0.04 9.38 -3.10
CA ALA A 136 -0.85 8.59 -4.02
C ALA A 136 -0.07 7.38 -4.58
N ILE A 137 1.22 7.54 -4.87
CA ILE A 137 2.12 6.46 -5.28
C ILE A 137 2.23 5.41 -4.17
N ALA A 138 2.51 5.84 -2.93
CA ALA A 138 2.69 4.93 -1.81
C ALA A 138 1.42 4.12 -1.52
N VAL A 139 0.25 4.79 -1.43
CA VAL A 139 -1.03 4.12 -1.17
C VAL A 139 -1.40 3.18 -2.31
N ALA A 140 -1.32 3.63 -3.56
CA ALA A 140 -1.67 2.79 -4.70
C ALA A 140 -0.73 1.57 -4.82
N GLY A 141 0.57 1.76 -4.64
CA GLY A 141 1.56 0.68 -4.65
C GLY A 141 1.35 -0.35 -3.53
N ILE A 142 1.06 0.09 -2.29
CA ILE A 142 0.78 -0.82 -1.18
C ILE A 142 -0.51 -1.60 -1.41
N VAL A 143 -1.60 -0.92 -1.78
CA VAL A 143 -2.90 -1.58 -2.05
C VAL A 143 -2.77 -2.58 -3.19
N ALA A 144 -2.07 -2.21 -4.27
CA ALA A 144 -1.80 -3.10 -5.39
C ALA A 144 -0.93 -4.30 -4.98
N GLY A 145 0.11 -4.08 -4.17
CA GLY A 145 0.99 -5.14 -3.68
C GLY A 145 0.27 -6.15 -2.79
N VAL A 146 -0.59 -5.69 -1.88
CA VAL A 146 -1.43 -6.57 -1.06
C VAL A 146 -2.35 -7.40 -1.94
N ALA A 147 -3.07 -6.77 -2.86
CA ALA A 147 -4.01 -7.48 -3.73
C ALA A 147 -3.31 -8.50 -4.66
N ALA A 148 -2.18 -8.12 -5.26
CA ALA A 148 -1.35 -9.03 -6.06
C ALA A 148 -0.84 -10.20 -5.21
N GLY A 149 -0.44 -9.93 -3.98
CA GLY A 149 0.01 -10.93 -3.03
C GLY A 149 -1.09 -11.92 -2.68
N LEU A 150 -2.33 -11.46 -2.50
CA LEU A 150 -3.50 -12.33 -2.32
C LEU A 150 -3.74 -13.23 -3.53
N VAL A 151 -3.56 -12.72 -4.76
CA VAL A 151 -3.61 -13.54 -5.98
C VAL A 151 -2.53 -14.63 -5.93
N PHE A 152 -1.29 -14.29 -5.56
CA PHE A 152 -0.22 -15.29 -5.44
C PHE A 152 -0.46 -16.30 -4.32
N ILE A 153 -0.95 -15.88 -3.14
CA ILE A 153 -1.30 -16.79 -2.04
C ILE A 153 -2.36 -17.80 -2.50
N SER A 154 -3.35 -17.37 -3.29
CA SER A 154 -4.45 -18.25 -3.72
C SER A 154 -4.02 -19.46 -4.56
N VAL A 155 -2.76 -19.48 -5.02
CA VAL A 155 -2.15 -20.55 -5.80
C VAL A 155 -0.79 -21.00 -5.25
N ASP A 156 -0.51 -20.73 -3.97
CA ASP A 156 0.78 -21.02 -3.31
C ASP A 156 2.01 -20.45 -4.07
N GLY A 157 1.80 -19.33 -4.77
CA GLY A 157 2.72 -18.79 -5.78
C GLY A 157 3.56 -17.60 -5.33
N ILE A 158 3.72 -17.34 -4.03
CA ILE A 158 4.54 -16.21 -3.56
C ILE A 158 6.05 -16.50 -3.62
N GLU A 159 6.45 -17.76 -3.43
CA GLU A 159 7.86 -18.20 -3.50
C GLU A 159 8.50 -17.99 -4.88
N PRO A 160 7.80 -18.22 -6.00
CA PRO A 160 8.29 -17.80 -7.32
C PRO A 160 8.69 -16.33 -7.46
N MET A 161 8.22 -15.41 -6.60
CA MET A 161 8.71 -14.02 -6.62
C MET A 161 10.08 -13.89 -5.97
N SER A 162 10.45 -14.74 -5.01
CA SER A 162 11.77 -14.70 -4.37
C SER A 162 12.86 -15.26 -5.28
N THR A 163 12.51 -16.18 -6.18
CA THR A 163 13.47 -16.74 -7.14
C THR A 163 14.01 -15.67 -8.08
N LEU A 164 13.25 -14.59 -8.36
CA LEU A 164 13.71 -13.44 -9.16
C LEU A 164 14.99 -12.78 -8.61
N VAL A 165 15.27 -12.95 -7.32
CA VAL A 165 16.47 -12.43 -6.66
C VAL A 165 17.37 -13.54 -6.12
N GLY A 166 17.18 -14.78 -6.59
CA GLY A 166 17.98 -15.94 -6.17
C GLY A 166 17.75 -16.36 -4.71
N ALA A 167 16.58 -16.07 -4.15
CA ALA A 167 16.23 -16.43 -2.78
C ALA A 167 15.10 -17.47 -2.72
N GLU A 168 15.11 -18.29 -1.68
CA GLU A 168 14.10 -19.32 -1.41
C GLU A 168 13.34 -18.96 -0.12
N SER A 169 12.61 -17.84 -0.17
CA SER A 169 11.94 -17.32 1.02
C SER A 169 10.71 -16.53 0.64
N ALA A 170 9.54 -16.98 1.07
CA ALA A 170 8.29 -16.25 0.91
C ALA A 170 8.39 -14.79 1.41
N ARG A 171 9.19 -14.53 2.46
CA ARG A 171 9.45 -13.17 2.96
C ARG A 171 10.13 -12.30 1.90
N VAL A 172 11.13 -12.84 1.22
CA VAL A 172 11.82 -12.14 0.14
C VAL A 172 10.88 -11.95 -1.05
N GLY A 173 10.02 -12.94 -1.35
CA GLY A 173 9.01 -12.82 -2.40
C GLY A 173 8.04 -11.67 -2.17
N TRP A 174 7.56 -11.49 -0.93
CA TRP A 174 6.76 -10.33 -0.53
C TRP A 174 7.51 -9.01 -0.68
N LEU A 175 8.76 -8.94 -0.24
CA LEU A 175 9.57 -7.72 -0.36
C LEU A 175 9.77 -7.33 -1.83
N VAL A 176 10.10 -8.30 -2.69
CA VAL A 176 10.23 -8.09 -4.13
C VAL A 176 8.90 -7.61 -4.73
N LEU A 177 7.78 -8.26 -4.37
CA LEU A 177 6.45 -7.87 -4.85
C LEU A 177 6.10 -6.43 -4.47
N PHE A 178 6.29 -6.04 -3.20
CA PHE A 178 6.00 -4.67 -2.75
C PHE A 178 6.93 -3.64 -3.40
N ALA A 179 8.22 -3.96 -3.54
CA ALA A 179 9.17 -3.10 -4.23
C ALA A 179 8.77 -2.87 -5.69
N LEU A 180 8.38 -3.93 -6.40
CA LEU A 180 7.90 -3.85 -7.78
C LEU A 180 6.59 -3.07 -7.88
N CYS A 181 5.66 -3.23 -6.94
CA CYS A 181 4.40 -2.49 -6.95
C CYS A 181 4.60 -1.00 -6.64
N LEU A 182 5.51 -0.64 -5.73
CA LEU A 182 5.86 0.76 -5.45
C LEU A 182 6.57 1.42 -6.64
N ALA A 183 7.57 0.74 -7.21
CA ALA A 183 8.26 1.21 -8.41
C ALA A 183 7.30 1.34 -9.60
N GLY A 184 6.44 0.34 -9.80
CA GLY A 184 5.40 0.34 -10.81
C GLY A 184 4.39 1.47 -10.61
N SER A 185 3.98 1.74 -9.37
CA SER A 185 3.10 2.87 -9.06
C SER A 185 3.75 4.22 -9.34
N ALA A 186 5.06 4.37 -9.12
CA ALA A 186 5.79 5.60 -9.45
C ALA A 186 5.89 5.81 -10.97
N ALA A 187 6.22 4.75 -11.71
CA ALA A 187 6.23 4.78 -13.17
C ALA A 187 4.84 5.07 -13.75
N PHE A 188 3.80 4.48 -13.17
CA PHE A 188 2.41 4.75 -13.52
C PHE A 188 2.03 6.23 -13.29
N ALA A 189 2.39 6.80 -12.15
CA ALA A 189 2.15 8.21 -11.86
C ALA A 189 2.83 9.15 -12.87
N ALA A 190 4.06 8.85 -13.26
CA ALA A 190 4.78 9.58 -14.30
C ALA A 190 4.08 9.50 -15.67
N LEU A 191 3.59 8.31 -16.04
CA LEU A 191 2.80 8.13 -17.27
C LEU A 191 1.50 8.92 -17.24
N VAL A 192 0.74 8.89 -16.14
CA VAL A 192 -0.49 9.68 -15.98
C VAL A 192 -0.21 11.16 -16.15
N PHE A 193 0.89 11.66 -15.58
CA PHE A 193 1.32 13.05 -15.74
C PHE A 193 1.63 13.38 -17.20
N ALA A 194 2.39 12.54 -17.90
CA ALA A 194 2.73 12.74 -19.31
C ALA A 194 1.47 12.73 -20.21
N VAL A 195 0.58 11.75 -20.03
CA VAL A 195 -0.67 11.66 -20.79
C VAL A 195 -1.57 12.86 -20.53
N THR A 196 -1.67 13.31 -19.28
CA THR A 196 -2.46 14.50 -18.92
C THR A 196 -1.88 15.76 -19.56
N ALA A 197 -0.55 15.89 -19.59
CA ALA A 197 0.12 17.03 -20.23
C ALA A 197 -0.14 17.09 -21.74
N VAL A 198 -0.18 15.93 -22.42
CA VAL A 198 -0.42 15.85 -23.87
C VAL A 198 -1.90 16.03 -24.23
N THR A 199 -2.81 15.41 -23.46
CA THR A 199 -4.23 15.35 -23.81
C THR A 199 -5.06 16.53 -23.29
N GLY A 200 -4.53 17.31 -22.33
CA GLY A 200 -5.30 18.35 -21.64
C GLY A 200 -6.52 17.83 -20.86
N SER A 201 -6.65 16.51 -20.70
CA SER A 201 -7.82 15.86 -20.11
C SER A 201 -7.77 15.87 -18.58
N ARG A 202 -8.93 15.67 -17.95
CA ARG A 202 -9.02 15.43 -16.50
C ARG A 202 -8.23 14.17 -16.10
N PRO A 203 -7.73 14.07 -14.87
CA PRO A 203 -6.86 12.96 -14.45
C PRO A 203 -7.55 11.58 -14.43
N LEU A 204 -8.89 11.51 -14.37
CA LEU A 204 -9.60 10.22 -14.28
C LEU A 204 -9.67 9.44 -15.60
N PRO A 205 -10.10 10.02 -16.74
CA PRO A 205 -10.00 9.32 -18.03
C PRO A 205 -8.54 9.02 -18.39
N SER A 206 -7.63 9.94 -18.08
CA SER A 206 -6.18 9.76 -18.29
C SER A 206 -5.62 8.58 -17.50
N SER A 207 -6.10 8.31 -16.27
CA SER A 207 -5.62 7.19 -15.46
C SER A 207 -6.04 5.83 -16.02
N LEU A 208 -7.26 5.70 -16.55
CA LEU A 208 -7.72 4.46 -17.19
C LEU A 208 -6.93 4.15 -18.46
N LEU A 209 -6.75 5.15 -19.34
CA LEU A 209 -5.95 5.01 -20.55
C LEU A 209 -4.49 4.70 -20.23
N SER A 210 -3.91 5.41 -19.26
CA SER A 210 -2.55 5.12 -18.77
C SER A 210 -2.47 3.70 -18.19
N GLY A 211 -3.53 3.21 -17.54
CA GLY A 211 -3.60 1.86 -16.99
C GLY A 211 -3.44 0.81 -18.09
N LEU A 212 -4.25 0.92 -19.15
CA LEU A 212 -4.16 0.01 -20.29
C LEU A 212 -2.77 0.04 -20.94
N LEU A 213 -2.25 1.24 -21.25
CA LEU A 213 -0.92 1.39 -21.85
C LEU A 213 0.19 0.81 -20.96
N PHE A 214 0.19 1.18 -19.68
CA PHE A 214 1.16 0.71 -18.69
C PHE A 214 1.11 -0.81 -18.53
N GLY A 215 -0.09 -1.37 -18.37
CA GLY A 215 -0.29 -2.81 -18.22
C GLY A 215 0.20 -3.59 -19.42
N THR A 216 -0.11 -3.13 -20.64
CA THR A 216 0.39 -3.77 -21.87
C THR A 216 1.91 -3.71 -21.96
N VAL A 217 2.53 -2.55 -21.71
CA VAL A 217 3.98 -2.39 -21.77
C VAL A 217 4.69 -3.25 -20.73
N VAL A 218 4.22 -3.23 -19.48
CA VAL A 218 4.79 -4.04 -18.39
C VAL A 218 4.59 -5.52 -18.66
N TRP A 219 3.44 -5.94 -19.20
CA TRP A 219 3.20 -7.34 -19.53
C TRP A 219 4.14 -7.84 -20.62
N VAL A 220 4.21 -7.14 -21.76
CA VAL A 220 5.11 -7.51 -22.87
C VAL A 220 6.57 -7.47 -22.42
N GLY A 221 6.95 -6.46 -21.62
CA GLY A 221 8.27 -6.38 -21.03
C GLY A 221 8.56 -7.57 -20.13
N ALA A 222 7.65 -7.93 -19.23
CA ALA A 222 7.83 -9.03 -18.30
C ALA A 222 7.93 -10.41 -18.99
N THR A 223 7.15 -10.66 -20.05
CA THR A 223 7.20 -11.95 -20.77
C THR A 223 8.52 -12.19 -21.51
N VAL A 224 9.31 -11.14 -21.74
CA VAL A 224 10.62 -11.21 -22.40
C VAL A 224 11.78 -10.99 -21.41
N ALA A 225 11.73 -9.92 -20.63
CA ALA A 225 12.80 -9.50 -19.74
C ALA A 225 12.99 -10.45 -18.55
N VAL A 226 11.91 -10.99 -17.96
CA VAL A 226 12.03 -11.90 -16.81
C VAL A 226 12.74 -13.21 -17.21
N PRO A 227 12.38 -13.91 -18.29
CA PRO A 227 13.13 -15.08 -18.76
C PRO A 227 14.59 -14.80 -19.07
N ILE A 228 14.89 -13.66 -19.70
CA ILE A 228 16.28 -13.25 -19.98
C ILE A 228 17.04 -13.06 -18.67
N TRP A 229 16.45 -12.37 -17.70
CA TRP A 229 17.02 -12.17 -16.38
C TRP A 229 17.28 -13.51 -15.68
N MET A 230 16.28 -14.40 -15.65
CA MET A 230 16.42 -15.73 -15.05
C MET A 230 17.53 -16.55 -15.71
N HIS A 231 17.65 -16.48 -17.04
CA HIS A 231 18.71 -17.17 -17.77
C HIS A 231 20.10 -16.60 -17.45
N VAL A 232 20.26 -15.28 -17.51
CA VAL A 232 21.57 -14.60 -17.39
C VAL A 232 22.07 -14.57 -15.94
N VAL A 233 21.17 -14.34 -14.98
CA VAL A 233 21.55 -14.11 -13.57
C VAL A 233 21.43 -15.37 -12.72
N LEU A 234 20.44 -16.22 -13.00
CA LEU A 234 20.15 -17.40 -12.17
C LEU A 234 20.54 -18.71 -12.86
N GLY A 235 20.88 -18.69 -14.15
CA GLY A 235 21.13 -19.90 -14.93
C GLY A 235 19.87 -20.74 -15.19
N ASP A 236 18.68 -20.21 -14.91
CA ASP A 236 17.40 -20.92 -15.09
C ASP A 236 16.75 -20.50 -16.42
N ALA A 237 16.92 -21.32 -17.45
CA ALA A 237 16.40 -21.06 -18.77
C ALA A 237 14.88 -21.27 -18.83
N ARG A 238 14.14 -20.22 -19.22
CA ARG A 238 12.70 -20.26 -19.48
C ARG A 238 12.41 -19.97 -20.96
N PRO A 239 11.30 -20.46 -21.53
CA PRO A 239 10.90 -20.13 -22.89
C PRO A 239 10.76 -18.62 -23.09
N ILE A 240 11.14 -18.11 -24.27
CA ILE A 240 10.95 -16.69 -24.64
C ILE A 240 10.00 -16.64 -25.84
N PRO A 241 8.80 -16.02 -25.72
CA PRO A 241 8.25 -15.37 -24.52
C PRO A 241 7.75 -16.38 -23.46
N TYR A 242 7.85 -16.01 -22.18
CA TYR A 242 7.28 -16.78 -21.08
C TYR A 242 5.94 -16.18 -20.63
N VAL A 243 4.85 -16.93 -20.82
CA VAL A 243 3.51 -16.48 -20.44
C VAL A 243 3.08 -17.19 -19.15
N HIS A 244 3.15 -16.47 -18.03
CA HIS A 244 2.71 -16.96 -16.73
C HIS A 244 1.30 -16.47 -16.40
N ARG A 245 0.32 -17.38 -16.34
CA ARG A 245 -1.10 -17.04 -16.15
C ARG A 245 -1.37 -16.30 -14.83
N THR A 246 -0.84 -16.81 -13.72
CA THR A 246 -0.99 -16.16 -12.41
C THR A 246 -0.35 -14.76 -12.41
N GLY A 247 0.82 -14.63 -13.05
CA GLY A 247 1.49 -13.34 -13.20
C GLY A 247 0.67 -12.34 -14.01
N LEU A 248 -0.02 -12.80 -15.05
CA LEU A 248 -0.94 -11.98 -15.84
C LEU A 248 -2.15 -11.51 -15.01
N VAL A 249 -2.76 -12.39 -14.22
CA VAL A 249 -3.89 -12.03 -13.33
C VAL A 249 -3.45 -11.04 -12.25
N ALA A 250 -2.30 -11.28 -11.61
CA ALA A 250 -1.73 -10.38 -10.62
C ALA A 250 -1.42 -9.00 -11.22
N LEU A 251 -0.79 -8.96 -12.40
CA LEU A 251 -0.49 -7.71 -13.10
C LEU A 251 -1.77 -6.96 -13.50
N GLY A 252 -2.78 -7.66 -14.02
CA GLY A 252 -4.08 -7.06 -14.32
C GLY A 252 -4.72 -6.43 -13.08
N THR A 253 -4.64 -7.13 -11.95
CA THR A 253 -5.13 -6.63 -10.65
C THR A 253 -4.38 -5.37 -10.21
N VAL A 254 -3.04 -5.37 -10.29
CA VAL A 254 -2.20 -4.20 -9.99
C VAL A 254 -2.61 -3.02 -10.87
N VAL A 255 -2.69 -3.19 -12.18
CA VAL A 255 -2.99 -2.12 -13.13
C VAL A 255 -4.36 -1.49 -12.88
N VAL A 256 -5.39 -2.31 -12.64
CA VAL A 256 -6.75 -1.83 -12.31
C VAL A 256 -6.73 -1.03 -11.01
N LEU A 257 -6.06 -1.54 -9.97
CA LEU A 257 -5.97 -0.85 -8.69
C LEU A 257 -5.19 0.46 -8.80
N LEU A 258 -4.07 0.49 -9.52
CA LEU A 258 -3.33 1.73 -9.76
C LEU A 258 -4.21 2.76 -10.48
N ALA A 259 -4.97 2.36 -11.51
CA ALA A 259 -5.84 3.26 -12.27
C ALA A 259 -6.99 3.86 -11.45
N ILE A 260 -7.41 3.20 -10.35
CA ILE A 260 -8.48 3.64 -9.45
C ILE A 260 -7.93 4.37 -8.22
N VAL A 261 -7.00 3.75 -7.51
CA VAL A 261 -6.50 4.20 -6.20
C VAL A 261 -5.62 5.42 -6.34
N TYR A 262 -4.74 5.47 -7.36
CA TYR A 262 -3.86 6.63 -7.57
C TYR A 262 -4.64 7.95 -7.75
N PRO A 263 -5.59 8.09 -8.70
CA PRO A 263 -6.30 9.35 -8.87
C PRO A 263 -7.22 9.70 -7.69
N LEU A 264 -7.69 8.71 -6.91
CA LEU A 264 -8.42 8.95 -5.67
C LEU A 264 -7.50 9.51 -4.59
N GLY A 265 -6.39 8.84 -4.31
CA GLY A 265 -5.39 9.27 -3.33
C GLY A 265 -4.83 10.65 -3.66
N TYR A 266 -4.54 10.90 -4.94
CA TYR A 266 -4.08 12.21 -5.41
C TYR A 266 -5.12 13.30 -5.17
N ARG A 267 -6.41 13.07 -5.51
CA ARG A 267 -7.48 14.05 -5.30
C ARG A 267 -7.74 14.34 -3.82
N MET A 268 -7.69 13.31 -2.98
CA MET A 268 -7.84 13.47 -1.53
C MET A 268 -6.70 14.32 -0.96
N ALA A 269 -5.45 14.05 -1.37
CA ALA A 269 -4.28 14.76 -0.86
C ALA A 269 -4.10 16.17 -1.43
N ALA A 270 -4.47 16.40 -2.70
CA ALA A 270 -4.34 17.70 -3.35
C ALA A 270 -5.42 18.71 -2.90
N GLY A 271 -6.49 18.26 -2.24
CA GLY A 271 -7.67 19.06 -1.97
C GLY A 271 -8.49 19.29 -3.24
N SER A 272 -9.81 19.31 -3.13
CA SER A 272 -10.76 19.35 -4.25
C SER A 272 -10.82 20.71 -4.99
N THR A 273 -9.69 21.37 -5.26
CA THR A 273 -9.63 22.64 -5.99
C THR A 273 -9.53 22.48 -7.51
N VAL A 274 -9.53 21.23 -8.01
CA VAL A 274 -9.59 20.93 -9.45
C VAL A 274 -11.03 20.56 -9.83
N GLY A 275 -11.89 21.58 -9.93
CA GLY A 275 -13.19 21.51 -10.61
C GLY A 275 -13.07 22.05 -12.02
#